data_AF-A0A540NLT0-F1
#
_entry.id   AF-A0A540NLT0-F1
#
_cell.length_a   1.000
_cell.length_b   1.000
_cell.length_c   1.000
_cell.angle_alpha   90.00
_cell.angle_beta   90.00
_cell.angle_gamma   90.00
#
_symmetry.space_group_name_H-M   'P 1'
#
loop_
_entity.id
_entity.type
_entity.pdbx_description
1 polymer ?
#
loop_
_entity_poly.entity_id
_entity_poly.type
_entity_poly.pdbx_seq_one_letter_code
_entity_poly.pdbx_strand_id
1 'polypeptide(L)'
;MDVCAATSSQPAVEVRSVDCRTKIMAVDGGIAMNNPTAAAITHVLNNKQEFPFCNDVEDLLVVSLGNGESEFGNLSPSGCLRIAGEGASDLVDQAVSMAFGQSRATNYVRVQANGIISKMYGGPQNPNGKNKNKIDMLALTDEMLSQKNVESVLFQGKKMVQSTNVEKLDMFSGELIKEQERRKTCILPTVMLKQTSSSSPSRTSSATTLSMSSSC
;
A
#
# COMPACT_ATOMS: atom_id res chain seq x y z
N MET A 1 21.36 1.71 -1.65
CA MET A 1 20.20 1.10 -0.95
C MET A 1 19.16 2.20 -0.69
N ASP A 2 18.97 3.11 -1.66
CA ASP A 2 18.59 4.48 -1.31
C ASP A 2 17.08 4.67 -1.33
N VAL A 3 16.37 3.87 -2.13
CA VAL A 3 14.89 3.89 -2.23
C VAL A 3 14.24 3.38 -0.94
N CYS A 4 14.76 2.28 -0.37
CA CYS A 4 14.26 1.73 0.89
C CYS A 4 14.50 2.70 2.05
N ALA A 5 15.68 3.31 2.12
CA ALA A 5 15.99 4.31 3.14
C ALA A 5 15.10 5.55 2.99
N ALA A 6 14.89 6.02 1.76
CA ALA A 6 14.03 7.15 1.44
C ALA A 6 12.57 6.95 1.87
N THR A 7 11.96 5.81 1.56
CA THR A 7 10.54 5.58 1.87
C THR A 7 10.26 5.46 3.38
N SER A 8 11.28 5.29 4.21
CA SER A 8 11.18 5.20 5.67
C SER A 8 11.95 6.31 6.38
N SER A 9 12.33 7.38 5.67
CA SER A 9 13.21 8.41 6.22
C SER A 9 12.45 9.43 7.08
N GLN A 10 12.89 9.55 8.33
CA GLN A 10 12.54 10.68 9.22
C GLN A 10 13.83 11.10 9.95
N PRO A 11 14.46 12.26 9.65
CA PRO A 11 14.04 13.32 8.72
C PRO A 11 14.32 13.00 7.23
N ALA A 12 14.03 13.95 6.34
CA ALA A 12 14.26 13.82 4.90
C ALA A 12 15.72 13.47 4.55
N VAL A 13 15.93 12.58 3.56
CA VAL A 13 17.26 12.14 3.11
C VAL A 13 17.53 12.56 1.67
N GLU A 14 18.76 12.96 1.38
CA GLU A 14 19.17 13.20 0.00
C GLU A 14 19.34 11.85 -0.73
N VAL A 15 18.67 11.69 -1.87
CA VAL A 15 18.87 10.58 -2.80
C VAL A 15 19.35 11.12 -4.12
N ARG A 16 20.33 10.44 -4.72
CA ARG A 16 20.94 10.81 -5.99
C ARG A 16 20.78 9.68 -7.00
N SER A 17 20.56 10.04 -8.27
CA SER A 17 20.59 9.08 -9.36
C SER A 17 21.99 8.47 -9.52
N VAL A 18 22.07 7.28 -10.14
CA VAL A 18 23.33 6.56 -10.36
C VAL A 18 24.33 7.38 -11.20
N ASP A 19 23.82 8.15 -12.17
CA ASP A 19 24.62 9.05 -13.00
C ASP A 19 24.95 10.41 -12.33
N CYS A 20 24.53 10.58 -11.06
CA CYS A 20 24.69 11.77 -10.26
C CYS A 20 24.01 13.05 -10.77
N ARG A 21 23.24 12.98 -11.86
CA ARG A 21 22.61 14.14 -12.52
C ARG A 21 21.36 14.63 -11.81
N THR A 22 20.63 13.74 -11.16
CA THR A 22 19.40 14.07 -10.45
C THR A 22 19.61 13.86 -8.96
N LYS A 23 19.15 14.85 -8.19
CA LYS A 23 19.13 14.84 -6.73
C LYS A 23 17.71 15.14 -6.27
N ILE A 24 17.24 14.41 -5.27
CA ILE A 24 15.98 14.69 -4.58
C ILE A 24 16.19 14.69 -3.07
N MET A 25 15.35 15.45 -2.36
CA MET A 25 15.17 15.27 -0.92
C MET A 25 13.96 14.36 -0.74
N ALA A 26 14.21 13.11 -0.39
CA ALA A 26 13.17 12.12 -0.16
C ALA A 26 12.65 12.20 1.27
N VAL A 27 11.37 11.90 1.44
CA VAL A 27 10.68 11.83 2.73
C VAL A 27 9.96 10.49 2.83
N ASP A 28 9.57 10.13 4.05
CA ASP A 28 8.76 8.96 4.35
C ASP A 28 7.53 8.84 3.42
N GLY A 29 7.36 7.65 2.83
CA GLY A 29 6.28 7.37 1.88
C GLY A 29 4.89 7.45 2.52
N GLY A 30 4.78 7.22 3.82
CA GLY A 30 3.54 7.38 4.60
C GLY A 30 3.08 8.85 4.68
N ILE A 31 3.97 9.82 4.51
CA ILE A 31 3.61 11.24 4.40
C ILE A 31 2.93 11.52 3.06
N ALA A 32 3.43 10.91 1.98
CA ALA A 32 2.88 11.11 0.64
C ALA A 32 1.61 10.28 0.42
N MET A 33 1.62 9.02 0.82
CA MET A 33 0.58 8.06 0.49
C MET A 33 0.60 6.86 1.47
N ASN A 34 -0.15 6.98 2.56
CA ASN A 34 -0.21 5.98 3.63
C ASN A 34 -0.90 4.65 3.20
N ASN A 35 -1.63 4.67 2.07
CA ASN A 35 -2.15 3.47 1.42
C ASN A 35 -1.78 3.48 -0.07
N PRO A 36 -0.71 2.76 -0.49
CA PRO A 36 -0.22 2.80 -1.86
C PRO A 36 -1.06 2.00 -2.86
N THR A 37 -2.16 1.36 -2.44
CA THR A 37 -2.96 0.44 -3.26
C THR A 37 -3.48 1.09 -4.53
N ALA A 38 -4.05 2.29 -4.45
CA ALA A 38 -4.55 3.00 -5.62
C ALA A 38 -3.44 3.34 -6.63
N ALA A 39 -2.26 3.75 -6.16
CA ALA A 39 -1.13 4.03 -7.05
C ALA A 39 -0.59 2.75 -7.72
N ALA A 40 -0.55 1.62 -7.00
CA ALA A 40 -0.16 0.34 -7.58
C ALA A 40 -1.12 -0.09 -8.69
N ILE A 41 -2.44 -0.03 -8.44
CA ILE A 41 -3.47 -0.32 -9.45
C ILE A 41 -3.33 0.64 -10.64
N THR A 42 -3.20 1.94 -10.37
CA THR A 42 -3.06 2.97 -11.41
C THR A 42 -1.83 2.72 -12.27
N HIS A 43 -0.71 2.34 -11.66
CA HIS A 43 0.52 2.01 -12.38
C HIS A 43 0.31 0.82 -13.33
N VAL A 44 -0.29 -0.28 -12.84
CA VAL A 44 -0.54 -1.47 -13.65
C VAL A 44 -1.48 -1.17 -14.81
N LEU A 45 -2.60 -0.47 -14.54
CA LEU A 45 -3.60 -0.17 -15.57
C LEU A 45 -3.08 0.79 -16.65
N ASN A 46 -2.20 1.73 -16.30
CA ASN A 46 -1.70 2.72 -17.27
C ASN A 46 -0.39 2.30 -17.95
N ASN A 47 0.38 1.36 -17.39
CA ASN A 47 1.61 0.87 -18.01
C ASN A 47 1.34 -0.33 -18.93
N LYS A 48 0.72 -0.06 -20.08
CA LYS A 48 0.45 -1.10 -21.10
C LYS A 48 1.70 -1.69 -21.74
N GLN A 49 2.87 -1.07 -21.55
CA GLN A 49 4.13 -1.66 -22.00
C GLN A 49 4.48 -2.89 -21.16
N GLU A 50 4.34 -2.79 -19.84
CA GLU A 50 4.62 -3.90 -18.92
C GLU A 50 3.40 -4.80 -18.70
N PHE A 51 2.19 -4.24 -18.75
CA PHE A 51 0.93 -4.95 -18.49
C PHE A 51 -0.03 -4.80 -19.68
N PRO A 52 0.29 -5.35 -20.86
CA PRO A 52 -0.49 -5.15 -22.08
C PRO A 52 -1.90 -5.77 -22.02
N PHE A 53 -2.11 -6.76 -21.15
CA PHE A 53 -3.36 -7.52 -21.09
C PHE A 53 -4.27 -7.15 -19.91
N CYS A 54 -3.81 -6.30 -18.99
CA CYS A 54 -4.63 -5.84 -17.88
C CYS A 54 -5.41 -4.61 -18.32
N ASN A 55 -6.73 -4.70 -18.49
CA ASN A 55 -7.56 -3.60 -18.98
C ASN A 55 -8.26 -2.89 -17.84
N ASP A 56 -8.81 -3.67 -16.91
CA ASP A 56 -9.64 -3.18 -15.81
C ASP A 56 -9.27 -3.87 -14.49
N VAL A 57 -9.90 -3.43 -13.40
CA VAL A 57 -9.69 -4.00 -12.06
C VAL A 57 -10.12 -5.46 -11.95
N GLU A 58 -10.96 -5.95 -12.86
CA GLU A 58 -11.37 -7.36 -12.91
C GLU A 58 -10.21 -8.30 -13.30
N ASP A 59 -9.22 -7.79 -14.03
CA ASP A 59 -8.01 -8.52 -14.41
C ASP A 59 -6.95 -8.55 -13.27
N LEU A 60 -7.26 -7.95 -12.11
CA LEU A 60 -6.35 -7.81 -11.00
C LEU A 60 -6.76 -8.67 -9.80
N LEU A 61 -5.74 -9.22 -9.14
CA LEU A 61 -5.83 -9.78 -7.79
C LEU A 61 -4.98 -8.90 -6.87
N VAL A 62 -5.60 -8.25 -5.88
CA VAL A 62 -4.97 -7.26 -5.03
C VAL A 62 -5.12 -7.62 -3.55
N VAL A 63 -3.99 -7.77 -2.86
CA VAL A 63 -3.94 -7.80 -1.39
C VAL A 63 -3.34 -6.50 -0.89
N SER A 64 -4.05 -5.83 0.01
CA SER A 64 -3.61 -4.61 0.68
C SER A 64 -3.41 -4.89 2.16
N LEU A 65 -2.20 -4.65 2.67
CA LEU A 65 -1.84 -4.89 4.07
C LEU A 65 -1.60 -3.55 4.77
N GLY A 66 -2.39 -3.27 5.80
CA GLY A 66 -2.31 -2.05 6.60
C GLY A 66 -1.70 -2.31 7.97
N ASN A 67 -0.92 -1.34 8.46
CA ASN A 67 -0.21 -1.45 9.74
C ASN A 67 -1.08 -1.17 10.99
N GLY A 68 -2.40 -1.12 10.78
CA GLY A 68 -3.42 -0.94 11.80
C GLY A 68 -3.83 0.49 12.08
N GLU A 69 -5.05 0.66 12.61
CA GLU A 69 -5.54 1.97 13.09
C GLU A 69 -4.91 2.26 14.46
N SER A 70 -4.30 3.43 14.64
CA SER A 70 -3.94 3.90 15.96
C SER A 70 -5.17 4.51 16.63
N GLU A 71 -5.37 4.26 17.92
CA GLU A 71 -6.35 5.06 18.66
C GLU A 71 -5.98 6.55 18.61
N PHE A 72 -7.02 7.40 18.61
CA PHE A 72 -6.95 8.86 18.61
C PHE A 72 -6.22 9.39 19.85
N GLY A 73 -4.89 9.33 19.84
CA GLY A 73 -4.03 9.85 20.91
C GLY A 73 -3.62 11.29 20.62
N ASN A 74 -4.07 12.21 21.49
CA ASN A 74 -3.78 13.65 21.61
C ASN A 74 -3.68 14.48 20.31
N LEU A 75 -4.28 15.68 20.32
CA LEU A 75 -4.26 16.68 19.23
C LEU A 75 -2.88 17.36 19.02
N SER A 76 -1.79 16.60 19.14
CA SER A 76 -0.44 17.03 18.73
C SER A 76 -0.38 17.17 17.21
N PRO A 77 0.46 18.05 16.64
CA PRO A 77 0.70 18.12 15.19
C PRO A 77 1.01 16.74 14.55
N SER A 78 1.77 15.90 15.25
CA SER A 78 2.05 14.52 14.82
C SER A 78 0.82 13.60 14.86
N GLY A 79 -0.06 13.80 15.85
CA GLY A 79 -1.34 13.10 15.95
C GLY A 79 -2.30 13.49 14.82
N CYS A 80 -2.40 14.78 14.50
CA CYS A 80 -3.19 15.28 13.38
C CYS A 80 -2.71 14.74 12.04
N LEU A 81 -1.38 14.69 11.82
CA LEU A 81 -0.80 14.09 10.60
C LEU A 81 -1.16 12.61 10.48
N ARG A 82 -1.10 11.86 11.58
CA ARG A 82 -1.49 10.45 11.59
C ARG A 82 -2.97 10.26 11.26
N ILE A 83 -3.86 11.06 11.88
CA ILE A 83 -5.31 11.02 11.59
C ILE A 83 -5.57 11.32 10.11
N ALA A 84 -4.91 12.33 9.55
CA ALA A 84 -5.03 12.66 8.13
C ALA A 84 -4.54 11.50 7.23
N GLY A 85 -3.43 10.85 7.58
CA GLY A 85 -2.90 9.70 6.85
C GLY A 85 -3.79 8.45 6.96
N GLU A 86 -4.39 8.19 8.12
CA GLU A 86 -5.37 7.12 8.33
C GLU A 86 -6.65 7.39 7.53
N GLY A 87 -7.19 8.62 7.60
CA GLY A 87 -8.35 9.02 6.80
C GLY A 87 -8.11 8.93 5.29
N ALA A 88 -6.93 9.34 4.81
CA ALA A 88 -6.54 9.16 3.41
C ALA A 88 -6.47 7.67 3.02
N SER A 89 -6.00 6.82 3.94
CA SER A 89 -5.92 5.37 3.72
C SER A 89 -7.29 4.72 3.59
N ASP A 90 -8.24 5.15 4.43
CA ASP A 90 -9.63 4.69 4.42
C ASP A 90 -10.37 5.13 3.16
N LEU A 91 -10.14 6.37 2.69
CA LEU A 91 -10.69 6.83 1.42
C LEU A 91 -10.18 6.00 0.24
N VAL A 92 -8.87 5.66 0.22
CA VAL A 92 -8.30 4.77 -0.80
C VAL A 92 -8.92 3.38 -0.71
N ASP A 93 -9.04 2.81 0.49
CA ASP A 93 -9.64 1.48 0.68
C ASP A 93 -11.11 1.44 0.20
N GLN A 94 -11.90 2.46 0.55
CA GLN A 94 -13.27 2.59 0.07
C GLN A 94 -13.33 2.74 -1.45
N ALA A 95 -12.46 3.57 -2.05
CA ALA A 95 -12.40 3.77 -3.49
C ALA A 95 -12.03 2.48 -4.25
N VAL A 96 -11.06 1.73 -3.73
CA VAL A 96 -10.65 0.45 -4.32
C VAL A 96 -11.76 -0.59 -4.15
N SER A 97 -12.32 -0.74 -2.94
CA SER A 97 -13.44 -1.66 -2.69
C SER A 97 -14.64 -1.38 -3.61
N MET A 98 -14.94 -0.10 -3.86
CA MET A 98 -15.94 0.32 -4.85
C MET A 98 -15.60 -0.13 -6.26
N ALA A 99 -14.37 0.13 -6.71
CA ALA A 99 -13.94 -0.22 -8.06
C ALA A 99 -14.07 -1.73 -8.31
N PHE A 100 -13.72 -2.55 -7.31
CA PHE A 100 -13.86 -4.00 -7.38
C PHE A 100 -15.31 -4.50 -7.26
N GLY A 101 -16.27 -3.68 -6.80
CA GLY A 101 -17.70 -3.98 -6.87
C GLY A 101 -18.08 -5.35 -6.32
N GLN A 102 -18.68 -6.22 -7.14
CA GLN A 102 -19.03 -7.60 -6.74
C GLN A 102 -17.80 -8.53 -6.67
N SER A 103 -16.78 -8.24 -7.46
CA SER A 103 -15.49 -8.97 -7.48
C SER A 103 -14.64 -8.71 -6.22
N ARG A 104 -15.02 -7.75 -5.37
CA ARG A 104 -14.34 -7.48 -4.08
C ARG A 104 -14.32 -8.69 -3.14
N ALA A 105 -15.23 -9.64 -3.31
CA ALA A 105 -15.26 -10.83 -2.45
C ALA A 105 -14.07 -11.77 -2.66
N THR A 106 -13.45 -11.72 -3.85
CA THR A 106 -12.41 -12.65 -4.30
C THR A 106 -11.14 -11.97 -4.79
N ASN A 107 -11.25 -10.79 -5.40
CA ASN A 107 -10.15 -10.14 -6.13
C ASN A 107 -9.50 -8.98 -5.37
N TYR A 108 -10.12 -8.47 -4.30
CA TYR A 108 -9.54 -7.45 -3.42
C TYR A 108 -9.66 -7.87 -1.96
N VAL A 109 -8.53 -8.02 -1.28
CA VAL A 109 -8.48 -8.32 0.16
C VAL A 109 -7.70 -7.24 0.88
N ARG A 110 -8.36 -6.55 1.80
CA ARG A 110 -7.73 -5.62 2.75
C ARG A 110 -7.61 -6.31 4.10
N VAL A 111 -6.39 -6.37 4.62
CA VAL A 111 -6.11 -6.82 5.99
C VAL A 111 -5.44 -5.68 6.72
N GLN A 112 -5.97 -5.33 7.90
CA GLN A 112 -5.45 -4.26 8.73
C GLN A 112 -5.43 -4.72 10.18
N ALA A 113 -4.30 -4.53 10.85
CA ALA A 113 -4.18 -4.89 12.26
C ALA A 113 -5.11 -3.99 13.11
N ASN A 114 -5.76 -4.53 14.13
CA ASN A 114 -6.55 -3.69 15.02
C ASN A 114 -5.63 -2.89 15.99
N GLY A 115 -5.97 -1.65 16.34
CA GLY A 115 -5.14 -0.80 17.21
C GLY A 115 -4.87 -1.34 18.61
N ILE A 116 -5.74 -2.24 19.09
CA ILE A 116 -5.64 -2.93 20.39
C ILE A 116 -4.36 -3.77 20.48
N ILE A 117 -4.01 -4.43 19.37
CA ILE A 117 -2.81 -5.25 19.18
C ILE A 117 -1.53 -4.39 19.28
N SER A 118 -1.58 -3.16 18.75
CA SER A 118 -0.48 -2.19 18.82
C SER A 118 -0.24 -1.66 20.25
N LYS A 119 -1.29 -1.56 21.09
CA LYS A 119 -1.17 -1.18 22.51
C LYS A 119 -0.59 -2.29 23.40
N MET A 120 -0.97 -3.56 23.20
CA MET A 120 -0.51 -4.67 24.04
C MET A 120 1.00 -4.90 23.95
N TYR A 121 1.61 -4.54 22.82
CA TYR A 121 3.01 -4.85 22.53
C TYR A 121 3.91 -3.62 22.37
N GLY A 122 3.35 -2.41 22.40
CA GLY A 122 4.11 -1.16 22.50
C GLY A 122 3.87 -0.25 21.31
N GLY A 123 3.09 0.81 21.55
CA GLY A 123 3.00 1.95 20.65
C GLY A 123 4.37 2.62 20.41
N PRO A 124 4.43 3.68 19.58
CA PRO A 124 5.69 4.29 19.15
C PRO A 124 6.58 4.55 20.36
N GLN A 125 7.75 3.92 20.34
CA GLN A 125 8.67 3.86 21.46
C GLN A 125 8.94 5.27 21.98
N ASN A 126 8.64 5.49 23.26
CA ASN A 126 9.24 6.57 24.00
C ASN A 126 10.76 6.29 24.03
N PRO A 127 11.65 7.18 23.54
CA PRO A 127 13.08 6.91 23.42
C PRO A 127 13.78 6.66 24.77
N ASN A 128 13.07 6.86 25.89
CA ASN A 128 13.51 6.56 27.26
C ASN A 128 12.57 5.54 27.93
N GLY A 129 12.80 4.24 27.72
CA GLY A 129 11.97 3.21 28.37
C GLY A 129 12.60 1.83 28.36
N LYS A 130 13.33 1.53 29.44
CA LYS A 130 13.86 0.21 29.75
C LYS A 130 12.70 -0.77 30.02
N ASN A 131 12.21 -1.47 29.01
CA ASN A 131 11.57 -2.78 29.11
C ASN A 131 11.40 -3.36 27.70
N LYS A 132 12.40 -4.13 27.25
CA LYS A 132 12.31 -4.92 26.02
C LYS A 132 11.49 -6.17 26.31
N ASN A 133 10.17 -6.05 26.47
CA ASN A 133 9.31 -7.20 26.27
C ASN A 133 9.52 -7.62 24.81
N LYS A 134 10.06 -8.82 24.58
CA LYS A 134 10.17 -9.39 23.25
C LYS A 134 8.74 -9.56 22.75
N ILE A 135 8.26 -8.62 21.95
CA ILE A 135 6.96 -8.70 21.29
C ILE A 135 6.96 -10.01 20.52
N ASP A 136 6.03 -10.90 20.85
CA ASP A 136 5.81 -12.08 20.05
C ASP A 136 5.00 -11.69 18.82
N MET A 137 5.71 -11.21 17.81
CA MET A 137 5.13 -10.80 16.53
C MET A 137 4.36 -11.93 15.86
N LEU A 138 4.70 -13.19 16.13
CA LEU A 138 3.97 -14.34 15.59
C LEU A 138 2.61 -14.46 16.26
N ALA A 139 2.56 -14.47 17.59
CA ALA A 139 1.30 -14.48 18.33
C ALA A 139 0.39 -13.30 17.94
N LEU A 140 0.98 -12.13 17.70
CA LEU A 140 0.26 -10.95 17.23
C LEU A 140 -0.35 -11.12 15.84
N THR A 141 0.40 -11.77 14.96
CA THR A 141 -0.04 -12.05 13.60
C THR A 141 -1.14 -13.11 13.63
N ASP A 142 -1.01 -14.15 14.44
CA ASP A 142 -2.03 -15.19 14.60
C ASP A 142 -3.35 -14.61 15.14
N GLU A 143 -3.27 -13.73 16.13
CA GLU A 143 -4.45 -13.02 16.64
C GLU A 143 -5.10 -12.19 15.54
N MET A 144 -4.32 -11.38 14.81
CA MET A 144 -4.82 -10.58 13.68
C MET A 144 -5.44 -11.43 12.58
N LEU A 145 -4.85 -12.58 12.25
CA LEU A 145 -5.35 -13.51 11.26
C LEU A 145 -6.67 -14.18 11.69
N SER A 146 -6.84 -14.42 13.00
CA SER A 146 -8.07 -14.98 13.57
C SER A 146 -9.23 -13.99 13.67
N GLN A 147 -8.96 -12.68 13.55
CA GLN A 147 -10.00 -11.65 13.59
C GLN A 147 -10.90 -11.74 12.35
N LYS A 148 -12.17 -11.37 12.53
CA LYS A 148 -13.12 -11.20 11.44
C LYS A 148 -12.65 -10.10 10.49
N ASN A 149 -12.72 -10.38 9.20
CA ASN A 149 -12.34 -9.42 8.18
C ASN A 149 -13.31 -8.24 8.15
N VAL A 150 -12.77 -7.06 7.83
CA VAL A 150 -13.50 -5.81 7.72
C VAL A 150 -13.39 -5.31 6.30
N GLU A 151 -14.53 -5.09 5.65
CA GLU A 151 -14.61 -4.62 4.26
C GLU A 151 -15.24 -3.24 4.22
N SER A 152 -14.64 -2.32 3.45
CA SER A 152 -15.23 -1.01 3.19
C SER A 152 -16.36 -1.10 2.17
N VAL A 153 -17.51 -0.52 2.48
CA VAL A 153 -18.69 -0.47 1.61
C VAL A 153 -19.11 0.98 1.42
N LEU A 154 -19.28 1.39 0.16
CA LEU A 154 -19.62 2.77 -0.19
C LEU A 154 -20.89 3.26 0.54
N PHE A 155 -20.77 4.41 1.19
CA PHE A 155 -21.82 5.04 2.01
C PHE A 155 -22.36 4.18 3.17
N GLN A 156 -21.78 3.01 3.42
CA GLN A 156 -22.14 2.11 4.51
C GLN A 156 -20.99 1.93 5.52
N GLY A 157 -19.83 2.52 5.24
CA GLY A 157 -18.65 2.45 6.09
C GLY A 157 -18.00 1.08 6.09
N LYS A 158 -17.30 0.76 7.17
CA LYS A 158 -16.61 -0.52 7.37
C LYS A 158 -17.58 -1.57 7.91
N LYS A 159 -17.72 -2.69 7.20
CA LYS A 159 -18.59 -3.81 7.57
C LYS A 159 -17.75 -5.01 8.00
N MET A 160 -17.99 -5.52 9.20
CA MET A 160 -17.41 -6.77 9.65
C MET A 160 -18.11 -7.95 8.97
N VAL A 161 -17.31 -8.81 8.35
CA VAL A 161 -17.77 -10.02 7.64
C VAL A 161 -17.64 -11.22 8.58
N GLN A 162 -18.38 -12.30 8.28
CA GLN A 162 -18.31 -13.52 9.08
C GLN A 162 -16.95 -14.23 8.95
N SER A 163 -16.34 -14.18 7.75
CA SER A 163 -15.05 -14.80 7.48
C SER A 163 -13.92 -14.10 8.20
N THR A 164 -12.95 -14.86 8.68
CA THR A 164 -11.71 -14.35 9.28
C THR A 164 -10.73 -13.83 8.23
N ASN A 165 -9.70 -13.11 8.66
CA ASN A 165 -8.62 -12.65 7.79
C ASN A 165 -7.87 -13.83 7.16
N VAL A 166 -7.62 -14.91 7.91
CA VAL A 166 -6.98 -16.13 7.37
C VAL A 166 -7.87 -16.81 6.32
N GLU A 167 -9.17 -16.97 6.58
CA GLU A 167 -10.09 -17.57 5.61
C GLU A 167 -10.16 -16.76 4.30
N LYS A 168 -10.13 -15.43 4.39
CA LYS A 168 -10.06 -14.54 3.23
C LYS A 168 -8.77 -14.70 2.43
N LEU A 169 -7.64 -14.79 3.12
CA LEU A 169 -6.33 -15.00 2.48
C LEU A 169 -6.24 -16.40 1.85
N ASP A 170 -6.82 -17.42 2.48
CA ASP A 170 -6.90 -18.77 1.93
C ASP A 170 -7.73 -18.82 0.65
N MET A 171 -8.91 -18.17 0.63
CA MET A 171 -9.70 -18.04 -0.60
C MET A 171 -8.93 -17.30 -1.70
N PHE A 172 -8.24 -16.21 -1.35
CA PHE A 172 -7.42 -15.45 -2.28
C PHE A 172 -6.26 -16.28 -2.83
N SER A 173 -5.64 -17.13 -2.00
CA SER A 173 -4.58 -18.05 -2.42
C SER A 173 -5.08 -19.04 -3.48
N GLY A 174 -6.33 -19.48 -3.39
CA GLY A 174 -6.98 -20.31 -4.40
C GLY A 174 -7.02 -19.65 -5.78
N GLU A 175 -7.36 -18.37 -5.84
CA GLU A 175 -7.35 -17.60 -7.10
C GLU A 175 -5.93 -17.38 -7.63
N LEU A 176 -4.95 -17.14 -6.76
CA LEU A 176 -3.54 -17.07 -7.16
C LEU A 176 -3.03 -18.39 -7.77
N ILE A 177 -3.38 -19.53 -7.16
CA ILE A 177 -3.01 -20.85 -7.67
C ILE A 177 -3.66 -21.09 -9.04
N LYS A 178 -4.95 -20.80 -9.18
CA LYS A 178 -5.65 -20.93 -10.48
C LYS A 178 -4.96 -20.08 -11.56
N GLU A 179 -4.62 -18.85 -11.26
CA GLU A 179 -3.92 -17.96 -12.19
C GLU A 179 -2.51 -18.47 -12.52
N GLN A 180 -1.77 -19.00 -11.53
CA GLN A 180 -0.47 -19.63 -11.76
C GLN A 180 -0.57 -20.86 -12.66
N GLU A 181 -1.55 -21.75 -12.45
CA GLU A 181 -1.77 -22.92 -13.31
C GLU A 181 -2.17 -22.50 -14.73
N ARG A 182 -3.04 -21.49 -14.86
CA ARG A 182 -3.42 -20.92 -16.16
C ARG A 182 -2.20 -20.41 -16.94
N ARG A 183 -1.22 -19.80 -16.26
CA ARG A 183 0.01 -19.31 -16.90
C ARG A 183 0.91 -20.42 -17.41
N LYS A 184 0.89 -21.62 -16.82
CA LYS A 184 1.71 -22.76 -17.30
C LYS A 184 1.30 -23.24 -18.68
N THR A 185 0.03 -23.08 -19.04
CA THR A 185 -0.51 -23.46 -20.35
C THR A 185 -0.70 -22.28 -21.29
N CYS A 186 -0.45 -21.05 -20.81
CA CYS A 186 -0.58 -19.84 -21.60
C CYS A 186 0.72 -19.54 -22.35
N ILE A 187 0.61 -19.32 -23.66
CA ILE A 187 1.75 -18.98 -24.54
C ILE A 187 2.08 -17.48 -24.44
N LEU A 188 1.14 -16.66 -23.96
CA LEU A 188 1.29 -15.22 -23.85
C LEU A 188 1.87 -14.83 -22.47
N PRO A 189 2.88 -13.97 -22.43
CA PRO A 189 3.46 -13.50 -21.18
C PRO A 189 2.54 -12.49 -20.50
N THR A 190 2.25 -12.69 -19.21
CA THR A 190 1.39 -11.76 -18.45
C THR A 190 2.02 -10.40 -18.21
N VAL A 191 3.35 -10.36 -18.08
CA VAL A 191 4.12 -9.14 -17.85
C VAL A 191 5.28 -9.08 -18.83
N MET A 192 5.45 -7.94 -19.48
CA MET A 192 6.56 -7.66 -20.39
C MET A 192 7.56 -6.75 -19.71
N LEU A 193 8.54 -7.35 -19.03
CA LEU A 193 9.60 -6.57 -18.41
C LEU A 193 10.42 -5.85 -19.48
N LYS A 194 10.52 -4.53 -19.34
CA LYS A 194 11.34 -3.71 -20.21
C LYS A 194 12.79 -4.19 -20.13
N GLN A 195 13.28 -4.77 -21.21
CA GLN A 195 14.71 -5.04 -21.35
C GLN A 195 15.45 -3.70 -21.44
N THR A 196 16.27 -3.39 -20.44
CA THR A 196 17.21 -2.28 -20.51
C THR A 196 18.34 -2.67 -21.46
N SER A 197 18.11 -2.54 -22.77
CA SER A 197 19.22 -2.45 -23.71
C SER A 197 20.09 -1.27 -23.30
N SER A 198 21.38 -1.52 -23.12
CA SER A 198 22.41 -0.56 -22.69
C SER A 198 22.74 0.49 -23.75
N SER A 199 21.77 0.93 -24.54
CA SER A 199 21.92 1.97 -25.55
C SER A 199 20.82 3.02 -25.37
N SER A 200 21.18 4.10 -24.68
CA SER A 200 20.38 5.33 -24.61
C SER A 200 20.12 5.89 -26.03
N PRO A 201 19.02 6.66 -26.22
CA PRO A 201 19.15 8.09 -25.99
C PRO A 201 18.05 8.69 -25.11
N SER A 202 18.46 9.80 -24.48
CA SER A 202 17.77 10.72 -23.59
C SER A 202 16.30 10.99 -23.91
N ARG A 203 15.43 10.73 -22.93
CA ARG A 203 14.03 11.16 -22.95
C ARG A 203 13.90 12.46 -22.16
N THR A 204 13.60 13.55 -22.85
CA THR A 204 13.28 14.86 -22.25
C THR A 204 11.92 14.77 -21.56
N SER A 205 11.88 14.80 -20.24
CA SER A 205 10.63 14.95 -19.48
C SER A 205 10.42 16.43 -19.18
N SER A 206 9.41 17.03 -19.80
CA SER A 206 8.92 18.36 -19.43
C SER A 206 8.30 18.29 -18.03
N ALA A 207 8.89 18.99 -17.07
CA ALA A 207 8.27 19.23 -15.77
C ALA A 207 7.36 20.47 -15.89
N THR A 208 6.05 20.28 -15.73
CA THR A 208 5.11 21.40 -15.60
C THR A 208 5.24 21.97 -14.18
N THR A 209 5.97 23.06 -14.02
CA THR A 209 5.94 23.86 -12.79
C THR A 209 4.71 24.76 -12.80
N LEU A 210 3.70 24.46 -11.98
CA LEU A 210 2.62 25.38 -11.66
C LEU A 210 3.15 26.47 -10.72
N SER A 211 3.48 27.64 -11.26
CA SER A 211 3.74 28.85 -10.49
C SER A 211 2.41 29.54 -10.16
N MET A 212 2.01 29.52 -8.88
CA MET A 212 0.96 30.40 -8.37
C MET A 212 1.56 31.79 -8.17
N SER A 213 1.24 32.72 -9.06
CA SER A 213 1.48 34.14 -8.84
C SER A 213 0.34 34.71 -7.98
N SER A 214 0.64 35.07 -6.72
CA SER A 214 -0.23 35.99 -5.96
C SER A 214 0.13 37.42 -6.33
N SER A 215 -0.81 38.16 -6.88
CA SER A 215 -0.69 39.62 -7.00
C SER A 215 -1.20 40.29 -5.74
N CYS A 216 -0.48 41.32 -5.30
CA CYS A 216 -0.77 42.21 -4.18
C CYS A 216 -2.10 42.95 -4.33
#